data_AF-A0A382K4B4-F1
#
_entry.id   AF-A0A382K4B4-F1
#
_cell.length_a   1.000
_cell.length_b   1.000
_cell.length_c   1.000
_cell.angle_alpha   90.00
_cell.angle_beta   90.00
_cell.angle_gamma   90.00
#
_symmetry.space_group_name_H-M   'P 1'
#
loop_
_entity.id
_entity.type
_entity.pdbx_description
1 polymer ?
#
loop_
_entity_poly.entity_id
_entity_poly.type
_entity_poly.pdbx_seq_one_letter_code
_entity_poly.pdbx_strand_id
1 'polypeptide(L)' 'MATKVGIIGAGGMLQYHAAGFREADADIIAICDMNEAAAAKAAKEYEGANVFSDVAEMLERQP' A
#
# COMPACT_ATOMS: atom_id res chain seq x y z
N MET A 1 13.80 12.29 -5.29
CA MET A 1 12.97 11.12 -5.66
C MET A 1 12.10 10.84 -4.46
N ALA A 2 10.78 10.75 -4.65
CA ALA A 2 9.86 10.40 -3.58
C ALA A 2 10.17 8.99 -3.06
N THR A 3 10.05 8.80 -1.75
CA THR A 3 10.22 7.48 -1.14
C THR A 3 9.04 6.60 -1.54
N LYS A 4 9.32 5.44 -2.13
CA LYS A 4 8.29 4.47 -2.50
C LYS A 4 7.90 3.66 -1.27
N VAL A 5 6.61 3.51 -1.03
CA VAL A 5 6.06 2.85 0.16
C VAL A 5 5.11 1.74 -0.27
N GLY A 6 5.37 0.53 0.27
CA GLY A 6 4.41 -0.56 0.29
C GLY A 6 3.79 -0.68 1.67
N ILE A 7 2.47 -0.87 1.76
CA ILE A 7 1.77 -1.02 3.04
C ILE A 7 1.26 -2.46 3.16
N ILE A 8 1.56 -3.12 4.28
CA ILE A 8 1.05 -4.46 4.62
C ILE A 8 -0.03 -4.30 5.68
N GLY A 9 -1.24 -4.70 5.34
CA GLY A 9 -2.45 -4.55 6.14
C GLY A 9 -3.32 -3.39 5.66
N ALA A 10 -4.53 -3.70 5.18
CA ALA A 10 -5.58 -2.77 4.78
C ALA A 10 -6.65 -2.59 5.87
N GLY A 11 -6.24 -2.74 7.13
CA GLY A 11 -7.09 -2.54 8.32
C GLY A 11 -7.25 -1.07 8.73
N GLY A 12 -7.89 -0.82 9.87
CA GLY A 12 -8.25 0.53 10.31
C GLY A 12 -7.07 1.52 10.49
N MET A 13 -5.85 1.02 10.69
CA MET A 13 -4.64 1.86 10.83
C MET A 13 -4.04 2.32 9.50
N LEU A 14 -4.42 1.71 8.37
CA LEU A 14 -3.89 2.05 7.04
C LEU A 14 -3.99 3.56 6.78
N GLN A 15 -5.17 4.14 7.03
CA GLN A 15 -5.45 5.54 6.75
C GLN A 15 -4.56 6.50 7.54
N TYR A 16 -4.27 6.15 8.80
CA TYR A 16 -3.39 6.94 9.66
C TYR A 16 -1.94 6.93 9.14
N HIS A 17 -1.42 5.76 8.76
CA HIS A 17 -0.06 5.64 8.21
C HIS A 17 0.05 6.29 6.82
N ALA A 18 -0.93 6.05 5.95
CA ALA A 18 -0.95 6.60 4.60
C ALA A 18 -1.00 8.13 4.59
N ALA A 19 -1.73 8.76 5.53
CA ALA A 19 -1.71 10.21 5.70
C ALA A 19 -0.30 10.73 5.99
N GLY A 20 0.40 10.13 6.96
CA GLY A 20 1.77 10.52 7.31
C GLY A 20 2.76 10.31 6.16
N PHE A 21 2.61 9.24 5.36
CA PHE A 21 3.45 9.01 4.18
C PHE A 21 3.22 10.09 3.11
N ARG A 22 1.96 10.47 2.86
CA ARG A 22 1.66 11.54 1.90
C ARG A 22 2.17 12.90 2.37
N GLU A 23 2.09 13.20 3.67
CA GLU A 23 2.68 14.41 4.25
C GLU A 23 4.21 14.42 4.12
N ALA A 24 4.84 13.25 4.12
CA ALA A 24 6.28 13.08 3.91
C ALA A 24 6.69 13.04 2.41
N ASP A 25 5.79 13.35 1.47
CA ASP A 25 6.04 13.31 0.02
C ASP A 25 6.45 11.89 -0.46
N ALA A 26 5.84 10.87 0.13
CA ALA A 26 6.07 9.47 -0.25
C ALA A 26 4.97 8.94 -1.19
N ASP A 27 5.38 8.11 -2.14
CA ASP A 27 4.50 7.47 -3.11
C ASP A 27 4.10 6.08 -2.62
N ILE A 28 2.80 5.89 -2.34
CA ILE A 28 2.26 4.59 -1.97
C ILE A 28 2.05 3.78 -3.25
N ILE A 29 2.93 2.80 -3.49
CA ILE A 29 3.00 2.02 -4.73
C ILE A 29 2.46 0.60 -4.61
N ALA A 30 2.18 0.14 -3.39
CA ALA A 30 1.67 -1.19 -3.13
C ALA A 30 0.86 -1.26 -1.84
N ILE A 31 -0.21 -2.04 -1.86
CA ILE A 31 -0.98 -2.44 -0.67
C ILE A 31 -1.16 -3.96 -0.70
N CYS A 32 -0.79 -4.60 0.41
CA CYS A 32 -0.91 -6.04 0.60
C CYS A 32 -1.85 -6.34 1.77
N ASP A 33 -2.84 -7.21 1.59
CA ASP A 33 -3.65 -7.76 2.67
C ASP A 33 -4.18 -9.15 2.29
N MET A 34 -4.22 -10.09 3.24
CA MET A 34 -4.77 -11.44 2.99
C MET A 34 -6.22 -11.38 2.47
N ASN A 35 -6.96 -10.34 2.85
CA ASN A 35 -8.23 -9.99 2.24
C ASN A 35 -7.99 -9.08 1.02
N GLU A 36 -7.89 -9.70 -0.16
CA GLU A 36 -7.67 -8.99 -1.44
C GLU A 36 -8.72 -7.89 -1.70
N ALA A 37 -9.97 -8.10 -1.29
CA ALA A 37 -11.02 -7.09 -1.45
C ALA A 37 -10.76 -5.85 -0.58
N ALA A 38 -10.18 -6.03 0.62
CA ALA A 38 -9.76 -4.93 1.48
C ALA A 38 -8.56 -4.18 0.88
N ALA A 39 -7.54 -4.91 0.40
CA ALA A 39 -6.39 -4.32 -0.27
C ALA A 39 -6.79 -3.56 -1.55
N ALA A 40 -7.65 -4.13 -2.38
CA ALA A 40 -8.16 -3.49 -3.59
C ALA A 40 -9.02 -2.25 -3.28
N LYS A 41 -9.82 -2.29 -2.21
CA LYS A 41 -10.58 -1.12 -1.76
C LYS A 41 -9.64 0.01 -1.33
N ALA A 42 -8.62 -0.31 -0.55
CA ALA A 42 -7.62 0.65 -0.09
C ALA A 42 -6.80 1.24 -1.25
N ALA A 43 -6.35 0.40 -2.19
CA ALA A 43 -5.54 0.83 -3.32
C ALA A 43 -6.25 1.85 -4.23
N LYS A 44 -7.59 1.88 -4.25
CA LYS A 44 -8.35 2.91 -5.00
C LYS A 44 -8.08 4.33 -4.55
N GLU A 45 -7.60 4.54 -3.33
CA GLU A 45 -7.27 5.87 -2.80
C GLU A 45 -5.86 6.34 -3.18
N TYR A 46 -5.06 5.46 -3.78
CA TYR A 46 -3.65 5.68 -4.12
C TYR A 46 -3.42 5.32 -5.58
N GLU A 47 -3.32 6.35 -6.42
CA GLU A 47 -3.19 6.16 -7.87
C GLU A 47 -1.91 5.37 -8.20
N GLY A 48 -2.05 4.27 -8.95
CA GLY A 48 -0.92 3.42 -9.32
C GLY A 48 -0.48 2.42 -8.25
N ALA A 49 -1.18 2.31 -7.11
CA ALA A 49 -0.87 1.30 -6.10
C ALA A 49 -1.22 -0.11 -6.60
N ASN A 50 -0.23 -0.99 -6.57
CA ASN A 50 -0.41 -2.42 -6.86
C ASN A 50 -1.10 -3.12 -5.68
N VAL A 51 -1.93 -4.11 -5.98
CA VAL A 51 -2.65 -4.89 -4.97
C VAL A 51 -2.03 -6.27 -4.85
N PHE A 52 -1.77 -6.70 -3.62
CA PHE A 52 -1.27 -8.03 -3.31
C PHE A 52 -2.10 -8.69 -2.20
N SER A 53 -2.18 -10.01 -2.24
CA SER A 53 -2.73 -10.82 -1.15
C SER A 53 -1.66 -11.66 -0.43
N ASP A 54 -0.44 -11.66 -0.95
CA ASP A 54 0.72 -12.33 -0.38
C ASP A 54 1.90 -11.35 -0.22
N VAL A 55 2.52 -11.38 0.96
CA VAL A 55 3.61 -10.46 1.31
C VAL A 55 4.91 -10.83 0.59
N ALA A 56 5.20 -12.12 0.41
CA ALA A 56 6.41 -12.54 -0.28
C ALA A 56 6.35 -12.13 -1.75
N GLU A 57 5.20 -12.30 -2.39
CA GLU A 57 4.97 -11.84 -3.77
C GLU A 57 5.16 -10.32 -3.89
N MET A 58 4.61 -9.54 -2.96
CA MET A 58 4.80 -8.08 -2.95
C MET A 58 6.30 -7.72 -2.86
N LEU A 59 7.04 -8.34 -1.94
CA LEU A 59 8.45 -8.04 -1.72
C LEU A 59 9.34 -8.46 -2.89
N GLU A 60 8.99 -9.50 -3.65
CA GLU A 60 9.69 -9.87 -4.88
C GLU A 60 9.40 -8.92 -6.04
N ARG A 61 8.16 -8.41 -6.15
CA ARG A 61 7.70 -7.63 -7.31
C ARG A 61 7.91 -6.13 -7.19
N GLN A 62 8.09 -5.61 -5.98
CA GLN A 62 8.25 -4.18 -5.74
C GLN A 62 9.73 -3.77 -5.62
N PRO A 63 10.10 -2.58 -6.12
CA PRO A 63 11.47 -2.07 -6.11
C PRO A 63 11.95 -1.58 -4.74
#